data_AF-A0A955IRI4-F1
#
_entry.id   AF-A0A955IRI4-F1
#
_cell.length_a   1.000
_cell.length_b   1.000
_cell.length_c   1.000
_cell.angle_alpha   90.00
_cell.angle_beta   90.00
_cell.angle_gamma   90.00
#
_symmetry.space_group_name_H-M   'P 1'
#
loop_
_entity.id
_entity.type
_entity.pdbx_description
1 polymer ?
#
loop_
_entity_poly.entity_id
_entity_poly.type
_entity_poly.pdbx_seq_one_letter_code
_entity_poly.pdbx_strand_id
1 'polypeptide(L)'
;MLISGTDASSLLALRSLYATSTSIDRSLQRLSTGSRIPAASFDPASLITSENFRTVLAALGTEVRAAERGEAVINTADAALGEASGLLAEAEALVLANANTAGLSDAEREANQLSIDSILASVNRIAGSTTFNGDALLDGTATVTVGGSSVDIIDAGTDALGVTEIDGTVYTLSDIGAGAALDTTGGNTENALAVLEAARVDLTTNRGRLGAFSSN
;
A
#
# COMPACT_ATOMS: atom_id res chain seq x y z
N MET A 1 -6.95 63.56 -62.85
CA MET A 1 -6.04 62.47 -62.46
C MET A 1 -5.87 62.52 -60.94
N LEU A 2 -6.67 61.76 -60.19
CA LEU A 2 -6.63 61.76 -58.71
C LEU A 2 -6.92 60.37 -58.09
N ILE A 3 -6.94 59.29 -58.89
CA ILE A 3 -7.37 57.96 -58.41
C ILE A 3 -6.25 57.13 -57.76
N SER A 4 -4.97 57.41 -58.04
CA SER A 4 -3.87 56.59 -57.46
C SER A 4 -3.60 56.80 -55.96
N GLY A 5 -3.98 57.94 -55.38
CA GLY A 5 -3.71 58.23 -53.96
C GLY A 5 -4.76 57.63 -53.01
N THR A 6 -6.04 57.72 -53.38
CA THR A 6 -7.17 57.15 -52.63
C THR A 6 -7.23 55.63 -52.70
N ASP A 7 -6.88 55.04 -53.85
CA ASP A 7 -6.83 53.58 -54.00
C ASP A 7 -5.69 52.97 -53.17
N ALA A 8 -4.52 53.62 -53.15
CA ALA A 8 -3.41 53.19 -52.30
C ALA A 8 -3.70 53.38 -50.79
N SER A 9 -4.33 54.50 -50.42
CA SER A 9 -4.69 54.81 -49.02
C SER A 9 -5.80 53.89 -48.50
N SER A 10 -6.80 53.58 -49.32
CA SER A 10 -7.89 52.66 -48.97
C SER A 10 -7.42 51.20 -48.92
N LEU A 11 -6.54 50.76 -49.82
CA LEU A 11 -5.90 49.44 -49.74
C LEU A 11 -5.01 49.30 -48.50
N LEU A 12 -4.29 50.35 -48.11
CA LEU A 12 -3.50 50.36 -46.88
C LEU A 12 -4.40 50.30 -45.63
N ALA A 13 -5.49 51.06 -45.62
CA ALA A 13 -6.49 51.03 -44.55
C ALA A 13 -7.20 49.66 -44.45
N LEU A 14 -7.47 49.01 -45.58
CA LEU A 14 -8.04 47.66 -45.61
C LEU A 14 -7.03 46.63 -45.08
N ARG A 15 -5.75 46.72 -45.46
CA ARG A 15 -4.68 45.86 -44.95
C ARG A 15 -4.49 46.02 -43.45
N SER A 16 -4.52 47.25 -42.93
CA SER A 16 -4.42 47.49 -41.47
C SER A 16 -5.64 46.97 -40.73
N LEU A 17 -6.84 47.14 -41.27
CA LEU A 17 -8.08 46.58 -40.71
C LEU A 17 -8.01 45.04 -40.62
N TYR A 18 -7.58 44.35 -41.68
CA TYR A 18 -7.41 42.90 -41.66
C TYR A 18 -6.37 42.44 -40.63
N ALA A 19 -5.25 43.15 -40.51
CA ALA A 19 -4.23 42.86 -39.50
C ALA A 19 -4.78 43.03 -38.07
N THR A 20 -5.57 44.08 -37.82
CA THR A 20 -6.23 44.32 -36.53
C THR A 20 -7.28 43.27 -36.21
N SER A 21 -8.14 42.91 -37.18
CA SER A 21 -9.14 41.84 -37.01
C SER A 21 -8.47 40.53 -36.60
N THR A 22 -7.42 40.14 -37.33
CA THR A 22 -6.65 38.91 -37.05
C THR A 22 -6.02 38.94 -35.64
N SER A 23 -5.57 40.11 -35.17
CA SER A 23 -5.00 40.27 -33.83
C SER A 23 -6.06 40.17 -32.72
N ILE A 24 -7.27 40.70 -32.97
CA ILE A 24 -8.41 40.58 -32.06
C ILE A 24 -8.86 39.13 -31.96
N ASP A 25 -9.01 38.43 -33.08
CA ASP A 25 -9.41 37.02 -33.11
C ASP A 25 -8.45 36.14 -32.32
N ARG A 26 -7.14 36.39 -32.42
CA ARG A 26 -6.11 35.71 -31.61
C ARG A 26 -6.25 35.99 -30.13
N SER A 27 -6.51 37.24 -29.76
CA SER A 27 -6.67 37.64 -28.36
C SER A 27 -7.92 37.02 -27.75
N LEU A 28 -9.02 36.96 -28.51
CA LEU A 28 -10.24 36.27 -28.14
C LEU A 28 -10.00 34.76 -27.98
N GLN A 29 -9.22 34.14 -28.87
CA GLN A 29 -8.90 32.71 -28.78
C GLN A 29 -8.06 32.38 -27.53
N ARG A 30 -7.12 33.26 -27.15
CA ARG A 30 -6.34 33.13 -25.90
C ARG A 30 -7.21 33.34 -24.66
N LEU A 31 -8.12 34.32 -24.70
CA LEU A 31 -9.05 34.58 -23.60
C LEU A 31 -10.03 33.41 -23.41
N SER A 32 -10.58 32.88 -24.50
CA SER A 32 -11.54 31.78 -24.47
C SER A 32 -10.92 30.45 -24.04
N THR A 33 -9.66 30.19 -24.39
CA THR A 33 -8.95 28.96 -24.00
C THR A 33 -8.19 29.10 -22.68
N GLY A 34 -8.00 30.32 -22.19
CA GLY A 34 -7.10 30.62 -21.08
C GLY A 34 -5.62 30.29 -21.36
N SER A 35 -5.28 29.84 -22.57
CA SER A 35 -3.93 29.40 -22.94
C SER A 35 -3.15 30.50 -23.63
N ARG A 36 -1.88 30.67 -23.25
CA ARG A 36 -0.95 31.60 -23.93
C ARG A 36 -0.69 31.18 -25.38
N ILE A 37 -0.78 29.89 -25.68
CA ILE A 37 -0.52 29.28 -26.99
C ILE A 37 -1.74 28.43 -27.36
N PRO A 38 -2.72 29.01 -28.09
CA PRO A 38 -3.99 28.34 -28.34
C PRO A 38 -3.98 27.41 -29.57
N ALA A 39 -2.96 27.50 -30.45
CA ALA A 39 -2.90 26.70 -31.69
C ALA A 39 -1.46 26.43 -32.18
N ALA A 40 -1.28 25.31 -32.89
CA ALA A 40 0.01 24.85 -33.44
C ALA A 40 0.61 25.78 -34.49
N SER A 41 -0.23 26.64 -35.09
CA SER A 41 0.16 27.63 -36.09
C SER A 41 1.03 28.77 -35.55
N PHE A 42 1.08 28.96 -34.22
CA PHE A 42 1.81 30.08 -33.59
C PHE A 42 3.24 29.71 -33.18
N ASP A 43 3.39 28.55 -32.54
CA ASP A 43 4.67 27.99 -32.12
C ASP A 43 4.49 26.48 -31.91
N PRO A 44 4.78 25.65 -32.93
CA PRO A 44 4.56 24.22 -32.84
C PRO A 44 5.44 23.57 -31.76
N ALA A 45 6.65 24.08 -31.51
CA ALA A 45 7.56 23.53 -30.51
C ALA A 45 7.07 23.81 -29.08
N SER A 46 6.61 25.04 -28.80
CA SER A 46 6.05 25.39 -27.49
C SER A 46 4.69 24.74 -27.24
N LEU A 47 3.88 24.50 -28.29
CA LEU A 47 2.65 23.72 -28.14
C LEU A 47 2.97 22.26 -27.77
N ILE A 48 3.89 21.60 -28.49
CA ILE A 48 4.32 20.22 -28.17
C ILE A 48 4.79 20.14 -26.71
N THR A 49 5.59 21.12 -26.28
CA THR A 49 6.06 21.19 -24.89
C THR A 49 4.92 21.35 -23.89
N SER A 50 3.94 22.22 -24.17
CA SER A 50 2.76 22.40 -23.32
C SER A 50 1.89 21.15 -23.23
N GLU A 51 1.71 20.43 -24.34
CA GLU A 51 0.95 19.17 -24.36
C GLU A 51 1.70 18.04 -23.65
N ASN A 52 3.04 17.99 -23.76
CA ASN A 52 3.86 17.11 -22.95
C ASN A 52 3.70 17.39 -21.46
N PHE A 53 3.76 18.67 -21.03
CA PHE A 53 3.54 19.02 -19.63
C PHE A 53 2.12 18.68 -19.16
N ARG A 54 1.09 18.90 -19.98
CA ARG A 54 -0.29 18.49 -19.65
C ARG A 54 -0.40 16.98 -19.46
N THR A 55 0.28 16.21 -20.31
CA THR A 55 0.33 14.74 -20.22
C THR A 55 1.04 14.30 -18.94
N VAL A 56 2.19 14.91 -18.61
CA VAL A 56 2.93 14.62 -17.37
C VAL A 56 2.12 15.02 -16.14
N LEU A 57 1.43 16.16 -16.14
CA LEU A 57 0.56 16.58 -15.04
C LEU A 57 -0.61 15.61 -14.83
N ALA A 58 -1.22 15.14 -15.92
CA ALA A 58 -2.28 14.13 -15.84
C ALA A 58 -1.76 12.80 -15.28
N ALA A 59 -0.58 12.37 -15.74
CA ALA A 59 0.09 11.17 -15.23
C ALA A 59 0.43 11.29 -13.74
N LEU A 60 1.03 12.41 -13.33
CA LEU A 60 1.34 12.69 -11.92
C LEU A 60 0.07 12.70 -11.06
N GLY A 61 -1.03 13.27 -11.55
CA GLY A 61 -2.31 13.25 -10.83
C GLY A 61 -2.91 11.85 -10.69
N THR A 62 -2.62 10.91 -11.59
CA THR A 62 -2.99 9.50 -11.41
C THR A 62 -2.03 8.76 -10.47
N GLU A 63 -0.75 9.10 -10.50
CA GLU A 63 0.29 8.51 -9.66
C GLU A 63 0.11 8.90 -8.19
N VAL A 64 -0.19 10.16 -7.89
CA VAL A 64 -0.53 10.61 -6.53
C VAL A 64 -1.71 9.82 -5.96
N ARG A 65 -2.78 9.66 -6.73
CA ARG A 65 -3.95 8.86 -6.31
C ARG A 65 -3.66 7.36 -6.20
N ALA A 66 -2.66 6.86 -6.92
CA ALA A 66 -2.19 5.49 -6.76
C ALA A 66 -1.37 5.34 -5.46
N ALA A 67 -0.50 6.30 -5.17
CA ALA A 67 0.27 6.38 -3.93
C ALA A 67 -0.64 6.46 -2.69
N GLU A 68 -1.62 7.38 -2.69
CA GLU A 68 -2.60 7.51 -1.61
C GLU A 68 -3.38 6.20 -1.34
N ARG A 69 -3.74 5.47 -2.41
CA ARG A 69 -4.39 4.15 -2.26
C ARG A 69 -3.42 3.09 -1.76
N GLY A 70 -2.18 3.08 -2.25
CA GLY A 70 -1.14 2.18 -1.74
C GLY A 70 -0.88 2.38 -0.25
N GLU A 71 -0.80 3.63 0.19
CA GLU A 71 -0.66 3.99 1.60
C GLU A 71 -1.87 3.53 2.43
N ALA A 72 -3.10 3.69 1.93
CA ALA A 72 -4.30 3.22 2.62
C ALA A 72 -4.33 1.69 2.77
N VAL A 73 -3.89 0.94 1.76
CA VAL A 73 -3.74 -0.52 1.83
C VAL A 73 -2.69 -0.89 2.88
N ILE A 74 -1.52 -0.26 2.83
CA ILE A 74 -0.42 -0.50 3.78
C ILE A 74 -0.85 -0.22 5.21
N ASN A 75 -1.52 0.91 5.47
CA ASN A 75 -1.99 1.26 6.81
C ASN A 75 -3.04 0.26 7.33
N THR A 76 -3.89 -0.25 6.45
CA THR A 76 -4.88 -1.28 6.82
C THR A 76 -4.19 -2.59 7.19
N ALA A 77 -3.19 -3.00 6.40
CA ALA A 77 -2.40 -4.20 6.68
C ALA A 77 -1.55 -4.04 7.96
N ASP A 78 -0.82 -2.94 8.12
CA ASP A 78 0.02 -2.69 9.31
C ASP A 78 -0.80 -2.66 10.60
N ALA A 79 -1.99 -2.07 10.58
CA ALA A 79 -2.90 -2.08 11.72
C ALA A 79 -3.32 -3.51 12.11
N ALA A 80 -3.69 -4.33 11.12
CA ALA A 80 -4.08 -5.72 11.36
C ALA A 80 -2.90 -6.59 11.83
N LEU A 81 -1.70 -6.42 11.25
CA LEU A 81 -0.47 -7.08 11.71
C LEU A 81 -0.09 -6.63 13.13
N GLY A 82 -0.36 -5.37 13.49
CA GLY A 82 -0.20 -4.85 14.84
C GLY A 82 -1.09 -5.56 15.86
N GLU A 83 -2.36 -5.77 15.53
CA GLU A 83 -3.31 -6.52 16.37
C GLU A 83 -2.89 -7.98 16.52
N ALA A 84 -2.53 -8.65 15.42
CA ALA A 84 -2.01 -10.02 15.45
C ALA A 84 -0.74 -10.12 16.32
N SER A 85 0.16 -9.15 16.22
CA SER A 85 1.37 -9.11 17.05
C SER A 85 1.07 -8.93 18.54
N GLY A 86 0.02 -8.18 18.89
CA GLY A 86 -0.42 -8.02 20.29
C GLY A 86 -0.96 -9.33 20.84
N LEU A 87 -1.84 -9.98 20.08
CA LEU A 87 -2.38 -11.30 20.40
C LEU A 87 -1.29 -12.35 20.59
N LEU A 88 -0.29 -12.38 19.70
CA LEU A 88 0.84 -13.32 19.84
C LEU A 88 1.63 -13.04 21.13
N ALA A 89 1.86 -11.80 21.52
CA ALA A 89 2.53 -11.51 22.79
C ALA A 89 1.73 -12.02 24.02
N GLU A 90 0.40 -11.99 23.95
CA GLU A 90 -0.45 -12.62 24.99
C GLU A 90 -0.31 -14.15 24.99
N ALA A 91 -0.29 -14.78 23.81
CA ALA A 91 -0.04 -16.22 23.70
C ALA A 91 1.34 -16.61 24.25
N GLU A 92 2.38 -15.81 23.99
CA GLU A 92 3.72 -16.04 24.54
C GLU A 92 3.73 -16.06 26.07
N ALA A 93 3.02 -15.10 26.69
CA ALA A 93 2.92 -15.03 28.14
C ALA A 93 2.22 -16.27 28.72
N LEU A 94 1.19 -16.79 28.04
CA LEU A 94 0.50 -18.02 28.43
C LEU A 94 1.37 -19.27 28.24
N VAL A 95 2.09 -19.37 27.12
CA VAL A 95 3.05 -20.45 26.85
C VAL A 95 4.15 -20.43 27.92
N LEU A 96 4.68 -19.26 28.28
CA LEU A 96 5.68 -19.10 29.33
C LEU A 96 5.13 -19.47 30.72
N ALA A 97 3.89 -19.09 31.02
CA ALA A 97 3.21 -19.48 32.25
C ALA A 97 3.07 -21.00 32.35
N ASN A 98 2.72 -21.67 31.25
CA ASN A 98 2.70 -23.13 31.17
C ASN A 98 4.12 -23.72 31.21
N ALA A 99 5.14 -23.10 30.61
CA ALA A 99 6.52 -23.60 30.69
C ALA A 99 7.04 -23.63 32.14
N ASN A 100 6.53 -22.77 33.02
CA ASN A 100 6.90 -22.77 34.42
C ASN A 100 6.22 -23.91 35.20
N THR A 101 6.96 -24.98 35.47
CA THR A 101 6.46 -26.19 36.16
C THR A 101 6.24 -26.02 37.66
N ALA A 102 6.59 -24.86 38.25
CA ALA A 102 6.47 -24.64 39.69
C ALA A 102 5.07 -24.12 40.06
N GLY A 103 4.12 -25.04 40.27
CA GLY A 103 2.87 -24.76 41.00
C GLY A 103 1.60 -24.57 40.17
N LEU A 104 1.63 -24.83 38.86
CA LEU A 104 0.42 -24.86 38.03
C LEU A 104 -0.20 -26.26 38.03
N SER A 105 -1.51 -26.35 38.25
CA SER A 105 -2.27 -27.59 38.11
C SER A 105 -2.54 -27.94 36.65
N ASP A 106 -2.78 -29.22 36.36
CA ASP A 106 -3.11 -29.67 34.99
C ASP A 106 -4.34 -28.95 34.42
N ALA A 107 -5.35 -28.68 35.26
CA ALA A 107 -6.54 -27.94 34.87
C ALA A 107 -6.23 -26.48 34.49
N GLU A 108 -5.29 -25.83 35.17
CA GLU A 108 -4.85 -24.47 34.83
C GLU A 108 -4.04 -24.46 33.52
N ARG A 109 -3.21 -25.49 33.28
CA ARG A 109 -2.47 -25.64 32.01
C ARG A 109 -3.43 -25.80 30.84
N GLU A 110 -4.46 -26.62 30.99
CA GLU A 110 -5.50 -26.86 29.98
C GLU A 110 -6.32 -25.58 29.71
N ALA A 111 -6.66 -24.81 30.75
CA ALA A 111 -7.34 -23.52 30.59
C ALA A 111 -6.49 -22.47 29.85
N ASN A 112 -5.17 -22.44 30.13
CA ASN A 112 -4.23 -21.60 29.39
C ASN A 112 -4.11 -22.06 27.93
N GLN A 113 -4.06 -23.37 27.66
CA GLN A 113 -4.04 -23.91 26.30
C GLN A 113 -5.30 -23.51 25.51
N LEU A 114 -6.49 -23.59 26.13
CA LEU A 114 -7.72 -23.12 25.49
C LEU A 114 -7.67 -21.63 25.13
N SER A 115 -7.03 -20.83 25.98
CA SER A 115 -6.83 -19.40 25.71
C SER A 115 -5.86 -19.17 24.55
N ILE A 116 -4.77 -19.95 24.48
CA ILE A 116 -3.84 -19.95 23.35
C ILE A 116 -4.57 -20.34 22.05
N ASP A 117 -5.38 -21.39 22.05
CA ASP A 117 -6.14 -21.81 20.86
C ASP A 117 -7.10 -20.70 20.39
N SER A 118 -7.76 -20.02 21.33
CA SER A 118 -8.63 -18.88 21.02
C SER A 118 -7.85 -17.71 20.41
N ILE A 119 -6.61 -17.48 20.87
CA ILE A 119 -5.71 -16.49 20.30
C ILE A 119 -5.30 -16.88 18.87
N LEU A 120 -4.85 -18.12 18.66
CA LEU A 120 -4.47 -18.63 17.33
C LEU A 120 -5.64 -18.54 16.34
N ALA A 121 -6.86 -18.90 16.77
CA ALA A 121 -8.06 -18.75 15.97
C ALA A 121 -8.38 -17.27 15.66
N SER A 122 -8.12 -16.36 16.60
CA SER A 122 -8.29 -14.93 16.39
C SER A 122 -7.26 -14.35 15.42
N VAL A 123 -6.00 -14.81 15.48
CA VAL A 123 -4.96 -14.46 14.49
C VAL A 123 -5.38 -14.91 13.10
N ASN A 124 -5.81 -16.16 12.93
CA ASN A 124 -6.33 -16.65 11.65
C ASN A 124 -7.55 -15.87 11.16
N ARG A 125 -8.44 -15.48 12.07
CA ARG A 125 -9.59 -14.62 11.73
C ARG A 125 -9.12 -13.25 11.24
N ILE A 126 -8.14 -12.63 11.89
CA ILE A 126 -7.57 -11.35 11.43
C ILE A 126 -6.96 -11.52 10.04
N ALA A 127 -6.14 -12.54 9.84
CA ALA A 127 -5.54 -12.85 8.54
C ALA A 127 -6.61 -13.01 7.44
N GLY A 128 -7.65 -13.81 7.69
CA GLY A 128 -8.70 -14.09 6.71
C GLY A 128 -9.78 -13.01 6.53
N SER A 129 -9.92 -12.06 7.46
CA SER A 129 -10.95 -11.00 7.39
C SER A 129 -10.40 -9.62 7.03
N THR A 130 -9.08 -9.44 7.06
CA THR A 130 -8.43 -8.19 6.65
C THR A 130 -8.47 -8.06 5.15
N THR A 131 -9.34 -7.17 4.67
CA THR A 131 -9.54 -6.91 3.24
C THR A 131 -9.51 -5.42 2.95
N PHE A 132 -9.08 -5.06 1.75
CA PHE A 132 -9.21 -3.71 1.23
C PHE A 132 -9.92 -3.75 -0.10
N ASN A 133 -11.05 -3.06 -0.20
CA ASN A 133 -11.89 -3.03 -1.40
C ASN A 133 -12.30 -4.43 -1.92
N GLY A 134 -12.40 -5.42 -1.02
CA GLY A 134 -12.78 -6.80 -1.34
C GLY A 134 -11.61 -7.75 -1.58
N ASP A 135 -10.39 -7.23 -1.70
CA ASP A 135 -9.18 -8.04 -1.86
C ASP A 135 -8.58 -8.38 -0.49
N ALA A 136 -8.20 -9.64 -0.28
CA ALA A 136 -7.51 -10.08 0.93
C ALA A 136 -6.10 -9.49 1.00
N LEU A 137 -5.68 -9.05 2.20
CA LEU A 137 -4.38 -8.41 2.37
C LEU A 137 -3.34 -9.30 3.05
N LEU A 138 -3.75 -10.23 3.90
CA LEU A 138 -2.86 -10.98 4.80
C LEU A 138 -2.77 -12.47 4.46
N ASP A 139 -3.00 -12.83 3.20
CA ASP A 139 -2.93 -14.21 2.68
C ASP A 139 -1.62 -14.49 1.90
N GLY A 140 -0.67 -13.54 1.93
CA GLY A 140 0.60 -13.64 1.21
C GLY A 140 0.53 -13.37 -0.30
N THR A 141 -0.64 -13.04 -0.84
CA THR A 141 -0.81 -12.75 -2.28
C THR A 141 -0.83 -11.26 -2.62
N ALA A 142 -1.05 -10.42 -1.61
CA ALA A 142 -1.17 -8.98 -1.79
C ALA A 142 0.20 -8.31 -2.01
N THR A 143 0.33 -7.59 -3.12
CA THR A 143 1.48 -6.74 -3.43
C THR A 143 1.01 -5.31 -3.67
N VAL A 144 1.66 -4.35 -3.02
CA VAL A 144 1.42 -2.92 -3.20
C VAL A 144 2.48 -2.34 -4.12
N THR A 145 2.06 -1.76 -5.25
CA THR A 145 2.97 -1.12 -6.22
C THR A 145 2.68 0.38 -6.30
N VAL A 146 3.71 1.19 -6.04
CA VAL A 146 3.67 2.67 -6.12
C VAL A 146 4.95 3.15 -6.79
N GLY A 147 4.84 4.03 -7.80
CA GLY A 147 6.00 4.66 -8.45
C GLY A 147 7.02 3.70 -9.08
N GLY A 148 6.61 2.48 -9.43
CA GLY A 148 7.49 1.43 -9.98
C GLY A 148 8.24 0.59 -8.94
N SER A 149 8.08 0.89 -7.65
CA SER A 149 8.52 0.04 -6.54
C SER A 149 7.36 -0.82 -6.05
N SER A 150 7.64 -2.04 -5.60
CA SER A 150 6.63 -2.94 -5.05
C SER A 150 7.05 -3.49 -3.69
N VAL A 151 6.07 -3.72 -2.82
CA VAL A 151 6.25 -4.38 -1.53
C VAL A 151 5.17 -5.46 -1.36
N ASP A 152 5.59 -6.64 -0.92
CA ASP A 152 4.70 -7.76 -0.65
C ASP A 152 4.26 -7.73 0.82
N ILE A 153 2.98 -8.03 1.03
CA ILE A 153 2.40 -8.24 2.36
C ILE A 153 2.48 -9.75 2.66
N ILE A 154 2.89 -10.09 3.88
CA ILE A 154 3.05 -11.50 4.28
C ILE A 154 1.70 -12.20 4.47
N ASP A 155 1.73 -13.53 4.42
CA ASP A 155 0.67 -14.36 4.96
C ASP A 155 0.77 -14.33 6.49
N ALA A 156 -0.29 -13.85 7.15
CA ALA A 156 -0.39 -13.78 8.60
C ALA A 156 -1.17 -14.95 9.22
N GLY A 157 -1.50 -15.97 8.43
CA GLY A 157 -2.10 -17.21 8.91
C GLY A 157 -1.14 -18.00 9.82
N THR A 158 -1.69 -18.80 10.73
CA THR A 158 -0.90 -19.60 11.67
C THR A 158 -0.04 -20.66 10.99
N ASP A 159 -0.37 -21.04 9.77
CA ASP A 159 0.39 -22.02 8.98
C ASP A 159 1.62 -21.41 8.31
N ALA A 160 1.65 -20.09 8.14
CA ALA A 160 2.70 -19.36 7.44
C ALA A 160 3.62 -18.57 8.38
N LEU A 161 3.18 -18.29 9.60
CA LEU A 161 3.94 -17.54 10.60
C LEU A 161 4.75 -18.45 11.53
N GLY A 162 5.94 -17.99 11.92
CA GLY A 162 6.76 -18.66 12.93
C GLY A 162 7.47 -19.91 12.43
N VAL A 163 7.65 -20.02 11.11
CA VAL A 163 8.30 -21.17 10.47
C VAL A 163 9.71 -21.34 11.03
N THR A 164 9.89 -22.36 11.84
CA THR A 164 11.15 -22.64 12.54
C THR A 164 11.52 -24.09 12.37
N GLU A 165 12.73 -24.37 11.89
CA GLU A 165 13.25 -25.73 11.81
C GLU A 165 14.04 -26.06 13.09
N ILE A 166 13.59 -27.07 13.83
CA ILE A 166 14.25 -27.56 15.04
C ILE A 166 14.50 -29.07 14.86
N ASP A 167 15.75 -29.49 14.95
CA ASP A 167 16.19 -30.88 14.79
C ASP A 167 15.67 -31.56 13.50
N GLY A 168 15.62 -30.82 12.39
CA GLY A 168 15.16 -31.32 11.09
C GLY A 168 13.65 -31.41 10.92
N THR A 169 12.88 -30.90 11.89
CA THR A 169 11.41 -30.79 11.83
C THR A 169 11.02 -29.32 11.72
N VAL A 170 10.16 -28.99 10.76
CA VAL A 170 9.61 -27.64 10.60
C VAL A 170 8.36 -27.50 11.46
N TYR A 171 8.32 -26.44 12.26
CA TYR A 171 7.19 -26.06 13.09
C TYR A 171 6.66 -24.69 12.69
N THR A 172 5.37 -24.47 12.94
CA THR A 172 4.61 -23.25 12.66
C THR A 172 3.72 -22.89 13.86
N LEU A 173 3.10 -21.71 13.85
CA LEU A 173 2.14 -21.32 14.89
C LEU A 173 0.97 -22.31 15.05
N SER A 174 0.57 -23.01 13.98
CA SER A 174 -0.47 -24.04 14.07
C SER A 174 -0.05 -25.24 14.92
N ASP A 175 1.25 -25.48 15.10
CA ASP A 175 1.74 -26.62 15.89
C ASP A 175 1.62 -26.40 17.40
N ILE A 176 1.31 -25.18 17.85
CA ILE A 176 1.08 -24.82 19.26
C ILE A 176 -0.35 -25.15 19.72
N GLY A 177 -1.29 -25.36 18.78
CA GLY A 177 -2.68 -25.67 19.09
C GLY A 177 -2.86 -26.95 19.91
N ALA A 178 -3.99 -27.06 20.62
CA ALA A 178 -4.27 -28.25 21.42
C ALA A 178 -4.19 -29.55 20.60
N GLY A 179 -3.46 -30.54 21.11
CA GLY A 179 -3.23 -31.82 20.47
C GLY A 179 -2.21 -31.83 19.32
N ALA A 180 -1.60 -30.68 19.00
CA ALA A 180 -0.52 -30.59 18.02
C ALA A 180 0.86 -30.88 18.64
N ALA A 181 1.92 -30.82 17.83
CA ALA A 181 3.25 -31.26 18.23
C ALA A 181 3.89 -30.44 19.36
N LEU A 182 3.48 -29.17 19.50
CA LEU A 182 4.00 -28.20 20.48
C LEU A 182 2.93 -27.74 21.49
N ASP A 183 1.89 -28.55 21.72
CA ASP A 183 0.89 -28.30 22.77
C ASP A 183 1.57 -28.05 24.13
N THR A 184 1.16 -27.00 24.84
CA THR A 184 1.81 -26.56 26.08
C THR A 184 1.50 -27.44 27.31
N THR A 185 0.56 -28.38 27.18
CA THR A 185 0.18 -29.32 28.25
C THR A 185 1.10 -30.54 28.33
N GLY A 186 1.64 -31.02 27.20
CA GLY A 186 2.50 -32.22 27.14
C GLY A 186 3.59 -32.20 26.07
N GLY A 187 3.65 -31.18 25.22
CA GLY A 187 4.66 -30.96 24.20
C GLY A 187 5.86 -30.14 24.69
N ASN A 188 6.77 -29.83 23.77
CA ASN A 188 7.97 -29.06 24.08
C ASN A 188 7.67 -27.54 24.09
N THR A 189 7.44 -26.99 25.28
CA THR A 189 7.18 -25.56 25.48
C THR A 189 8.35 -24.66 25.07
N GLU A 190 9.59 -25.15 25.09
CA GLU A 190 10.77 -24.39 24.63
C GLU A 190 10.71 -24.20 23.11
N ASN A 191 10.35 -25.24 22.37
CA ASN A 191 10.13 -25.16 20.93
C ASN A 191 8.89 -24.30 20.59
N ALA A 192 7.82 -24.36 21.40
CA ALA A 192 6.65 -23.50 21.24
C ALA A 192 7.02 -22.00 21.38
N LEU A 193 7.84 -21.66 22.38
CA LEU A 193 8.34 -20.29 22.55
C LEU A 193 9.23 -19.85 21.37
N ALA A 194 10.08 -20.74 20.84
CA ALA A 194 10.91 -20.42 19.69
C ALA A 194 10.08 -20.10 18.43
N VAL A 195 9.04 -20.90 18.14
CA VAL A 195 8.11 -20.66 17.03
C VAL A 195 7.37 -19.34 17.20
N LEU A 196 6.93 -19.04 18.41
CA LEU A 196 6.15 -17.85 18.71
C LEU A 196 7.01 -16.57 18.61
N GLU A 197 8.25 -16.62 19.10
CA GLU A 197 9.22 -15.54 18.90
C GLU A 197 9.52 -15.34 17.40
N ALA A 198 9.74 -16.42 16.65
CA ALA A 198 9.93 -16.34 15.20
C ALA A 198 8.74 -15.65 14.51
N ALA A 199 7.51 -16.01 14.88
CA ALA A 199 6.31 -15.38 14.33
C ALA A 199 6.23 -13.88 14.65
N ARG A 200 6.58 -13.47 15.88
CA ARG A 200 6.62 -12.05 16.25
C ARG A 200 7.69 -11.29 15.47
N VAL A 201 8.84 -11.92 15.23
CA VAL A 201 9.90 -11.36 14.39
C VAL A 201 9.44 -11.22 12.94
N ASP A 202 8.74 -12.21 12.39
CA ASP A 202 8.17 -12.14 11.03
C ASP A 202 7.21 -10.96 10.88
N LEU A 203 6.26 -10.82 11.83
CA LEU A 203 5.32 -9.70 11.85
C LEU A 203 6.05 -8.36 11.97
N THR A 204 6.96 -8.23 12.93
CA THR A 204 7.68 -6.97 13.16
C THR A 204 8.56 -6.59 11.97
N THR A 205 9.19 -7.58 11.33
CA THR A 205 10.01 -7.37 10.13
C THR A 205 9.14 -6.93 8.96
N ASN A 206 7.97 -7.55 8.74
CA ASN A 206 7.08 -7.15 7.67
C ASN A 206 6.54 -5.72 7.89
N ARG A 207 6.08 -5.42 9.11
CA ARG A 207 5.65 -4.06 9.48
C ARG A 207 6.76 -3.03 9.26
N GLY A 208 8.00 -3.36 9.60
CA GLY A 208 9.17 -2.54 9.31
C GLY A 208 9.38 -2.32 7.80
N ARG A 209 9.23 -3.36 6.98
CA ARG A 209 9.32 -3.27 5.50
C ARG A 209 8.21 -2.39 4.92
N LEU A 210 6.97 -2.55 5.40
CA LEU A 210 5.82 -1.75 4.97
C LEU A 210 5.99 -0.27 5.36
N GLY A 211 6.43 -0.01 6.59
CA GLY A 211 6.72 1.36 7.04
C GLY A 211 7.84 2.03 6.26
N ALA A 212 8.91 1.29 5.93
CA ALA A 212 9.99 1.78 5.09
C ALA A 212 9.49 2.15 3.68
N PHE A 213 8.62 1.32 3.09
CA PHE A 213 8.01 1.59 1.79
C PHE A 213 7.11 2.83 1.82
N SER A 214 6.30 3.01 2.87
CA SER A 214 5.43 4.19 3.02
C SER A 214 6.20 5.49 3.24
N SER A 215 7.43 5.43 3.73
CA SER A 215 8.25 6.61 4.02
C SER A 215 9.03 7.17 2.83
N ASN A 216 9.06 6.43 1.71
CA ASN A 216 9.89 6.69 0.54
C ASN A 216 9.04 7.19 -0.63
#